data_AF-A0A928EZ45-F1
#
_entry.id   AF-A0A928EZ45-F1
#
_cell.length_a   1.000
_cell.length_b   1.000
_cell.length_c   1.000
_cell.angle_alpha   90.00
_cell.angle_beta   90.00
_cell.angle_gamma   90.00
#
_symmetry.space_group_name_H-M   'P 1'
#
loop_
_entity.id
_entity.type
_entity.pdbx_description
1 polymer ?
#
loop_
_entity_poly.entity_id
_entity_poly.type
_entity_poly.pdbx_seq_one_letter_code
_entity_poly.pdbx_strand_id
1 'polypeptide(L)'
;MRFADSTRGGSEIGAHGLFRDGRIRFTVVRCFGGGVLGNRGSLFGVGGFILAECRDKSDDQGTQNKNTDDCKIQNACLFFVFGFHLHKLRFLSFASILYPYFCLFYGIYTTEEKKCFEAYSNRFIFSYLDSMRFLCYNNKNKRKGARSMDTTLKMLTDVIKSEVCGAPLSLSPLTEEEARALFELASKQGLAHLVGDVLCRHSLLPDGEAKTAFEKNAFATFGRYALMQREIQTLCSIFEEAHIPYIPLKGTVIREYYPTPWMRNSGDVDILVKQEDHERAKAVLVENGYIFHAEHTHDASFDSPAGIRLELHYCLVEKSILPHAAEILESAWEHAHPRRDGVFHYEFSDDFFYLYHVAHMAKHYLHGGCGIRPFLDLWVLGHRVPHDTSARFAILDACKLTSFAQAAEALTEHWFGNGEKNHTTEIMAHFVLAGGVYGSRENLATVRSAKRGGKISHIWRLFFTPYDVLKHSYPALKKHKWLYPFCQVHRWFKRLFQGCFKRLFRTMFLLDAKDKDDPQRITKEHLKELGF
;
A
#
# COMPACT_ATOMS: atom_id res chain seq x y z
N MET A 1 -34.54 33.78 -36.54
CA MET A 1 -33.53 33.54 -37.58
C MET A 1 -32.99 32.13 -37.39
N ARG A 2 -32.81 31.39 -38.49
CA ARG A 2 -32.59 29.93 -38.59
C ARG A 2 -31.38 29.39 -37.81
N PHE A 3 -31.41 28.09 -37.54
CA PHE A 3 -30.40 27.03 -37.77
C PHE A 3 -30.57 25.95 -36.68
N ALA A 4 -30.59 24.64 -36.93
CA ALA A 4 -30.56 23.85 -38.15
C ALA A 4 -31.13 22.46 -37.81
N ASP A 5 -31.89 21.88 -38.73
CA ASP A 5 -32.13 20.45 -38.81
C ASP A 5 -30.78 19.74 -39.02
N SER A 6 -30.44 18.81 -38.12
CA SER A 6 -29.55 17.70 -38.46
C SER A 6 -30.25 16.40 -38.06
N THR A 7 -31.02 15.91 -39.01
CA THR A 7 -31.49 14.54 -39.04
C THR A 7 -30.32 13.56 -39.18
N ARG A 8 -30.60 12.30 -38.83
CA ARG A 8 -29.90 11.05 -39.22
C ARG A 8 -28.72 10.62 -38.35
N GLY A 9 -29.06 9.80 -37.36
CA GLY A 9 -28.13 8.91 -36.68
C GLY A 9 -28.83 7.95 -35.70
N GLY A 10 -30.08 7.58 -35.95
CA GLY A 10 -30.74 6.53 -35.19
C GLY A 10 -30.41 5.18 -35.82
N SER A 11 -29.55 4.39 -35.18
CA SER A 11 -29.41 2.98 -35.53
C SER A 11 -30.65 2.22 -35.06
N GLU A 12 -31.46 1.74 -36.00
CA GLU A 12 -32.40 0.65 -35.72
C GLU A 12 -31.58 -0.59 -35.33
N ILE A 13 -31.66 -1.00 -34.06
CA ILE A 13 -31.16 -2.29 -33.62
C ILE A 13 -32.38 -3.20 -33.51
N GLY A 14 -32.69 -3.91 -34.59
CA GLY A 14 -33.69 -4.97 -34.58
C GLY A 14 -33.16 -6.19 -33.83
N ALA A 15 -33.68 -6.45 -32.63
CA ALA A 15 -33.48 -7.72 -31.94
C ALA A 15 -34.64 -8.66 -32.31
N HIS A 16 -34.38 -9.62 -33.20
CA HIS A 16 -35.34 -10.68 -33.57
C HIS A 16 -35.17 -11.89 -32.64
N GLY A 17 -36.12 -12.10 -31.74
CA GLY A 17 -36.26 -13.35 -30.98
C GLY A 17 -37.32 -14.24 -31.62
N LEU A 18 -36.90 -15.38 -32.22
CA LEU A 18 -37.80 -16.43 -32.67
C LEU A 18 -38.13 -17.35 -31.48
N PHE A 19 -39.33 -17.23 -30.93
CA PHE A 19 -39.89 -18.25 -30.04
C PHE A 19 -40.74 -19.22 -30.88
N ARG A 20 -40.29 -20.48 -30.95
CA ARG A 20 -41.06 -21.57 -31.55
C ARG A 20 -42.00 -22.13 -30.46
N ASP A 21 -43.21 -21.59 -30.42
CA ASP A 21 -44.48 -22.25 -30.08
C ASP A 21 -45.55 -21.19 -29.73
N GLY A 22 -46.07 -20.54 -30.76
CA GLY A 22 -47.38 -19.88 -30.69
C GLY A 22 -47.47 -18.51 -30.02
N ARG A 23 -47.14 -17.47 -30.81
CA ARG A 23 -47.71 -16.10 -30.81
C ARG A 23 -47.47 -15.21 -29.57
N ILE A 24 -46.49 -14.30 -29.68
CA ILE A 24 -46.59 -12.81 -29.60
C ILE A 24 -45.24 -12.25 -30.13
N ARG A 25 -45.26 -11.25 -31.03
CA ARG A 25 -44.06 -10.48 -31.47
C ARG A 25 -44.17 -9.04 -30.98
N PHE A 26 -43.08 -8.49 -30.43
CA PHE A 26 -42.97 -7.06 -30.12
C PHE A 26 -41.82 -6.45 -30.94
N THR A 27 -42.05 -5.25 -31.47
CA THR A 27 -41.04 -4.46 -32.18
C THR A 27 -40.80 -3.16 -31.39
N VAL A 28 -39.53 -2.80 -31.17
CA VAL A 28 -39.15 -1.51 -30.57
C VAL A 28 -39.20 -0.45 -31.66
N VAL A 29 -40.04 0.58 -31.53
CA VAL A 29 -40.36 1.49 -32.64
C VAL A 29 -39.60 2.82 -32.59
N ARG A 30 -39.11 3.31 -31.45
CA ARG A 30 -38.21 4.49 -31.41
C ARG A 30 -37.54 4.75 -30.05
N CYS A 31 -36.37 5.39 -30.10
CA CYS A 31 -35.62 5.92 -28.96
C CYS A 31 -35.53 7.45 -29.09
N PHE A 32 -35.82 8.23 -28.05
CA PHE A 32 -35.60 9.69 -28.04
C PHE A 32 -34.64 10.07 -26.91
N GLY A 33 -33.69 10.95 -27.21
CA GLY A 33 -32.77 11.55 -26.24
C GLY A 33 -32.74 13.06 -26.40
N GLY A 34 -33.01 13.79 -25.32
CA GLY A 34 -32.79 15.23 -25.19
C GLY A 34 -31.85 15.50 -24.02
N GLY A 35 -30.77 16.25 -24.26
CA GLY A 35 -29.82 16.65 -23.22
C GLY A 35 -30.07 18.08 -22.75
N VAL A 36 -29.99 18.32 -21.44
CA VAL A 36 -29.93 19.67 -20.86
C VAL A 36 -28.53 19.90 -20.29
N LEU A 37 -27.87 20.98 -20.72
CA LEU A 37 -26.56 21.41 -20.23
C LEU A 37 -26.71 22.11 -18.87
N GLY A 38 -26.14 21.53 -17.81
CA GLY A 38 -26.03 22.16 -16.50
C GLY A 38 -24.73 22.95 -16.34
N ASN A 39 -24.76 24.00 -15.49
CA ASN A 39 -23.76 25.07 -15.33
C ASN A 39 -22.33 24.68 -14.88
N ARG A 40 -21.93 23.40 -14.97
CA ARG A 40 -20.55 22.93 -14.73
C ARG A 40 -20.12 21.80 -15.68
N GLY A 41 -20.60 21.84 -16.93
CA GLY A 41 -20.11 20.97 -18.00
C GLY A 41 -20.49 19.48 -17.90
N SER A 42 -21.40 19.10 -17.00
CA SER A 42 -21.95 17.74 -16.93
C SER A 42 -23.20 17.61 -17.80
N LEU A 43 -23.16 16.73 -18.81
CA LEU A 43 -24.29 16.41 -19.68
C LEU A 43 -25.25 15.45 -18.96
N PHE A 44 -26.50 15.86 -18.72
CA PHE A 44 -27.56 14.97 -18.25
C PHE A 44 -28.41 14.55 -19.44
N GLY A 45 -28.38 13.25 -19.79
CA GLY A 45 -29.23 12.67 -20.83
C GLY A 45 -30.44 11.98 -20.22
N VAL A 46 -31.65 12.36 -20.65
CA VAL A 46 -32.89 11.63 -20.37
C VAL A 46 -33.27 10.87 -21.64
N GLY A 47 -33.44 9.54 -21.53
CA GLY A 47 -33.89 8.71 -22.64
C GLY A 47 -35.04 7.79 -22.20
N GLY A 48 -36.05 7.65 -23.06
CA GLY A 48 -37.21 6.76 -22.85
C GLY A 48 -37.45 5.86 -24.06
N PHE A 49 -38.11 4.72 -23.84
CA PHE A 49 -38.49 3.74 -24.87
C PHE A 49 -40.02 3.66 -25.02
N ILE A 50 -40.50 3.44 -26.24
CA ILE A 50 -41.90 3.10 -26.52
C ILE A 50 -41.96 1.69 -27.11
N LEU A 51 -42.74 0.80 -26.49
CA LEU A 51 -43.02 -0.55 -26.98
C LEU A 51 -44.44 -0.57 -27.60
N ALA A 52 -44.59 -1.20 -28.76
CA ALA A 52 -45.88 -1.44 -29.39
C ALA A 52 -46.13 -2.94 -29.59
N GLU A 53 -47.32 -3.41 -29.25
CA GLU A 53 -47.80 -4.77 -29.52
C GLU A 53 -48.46 -4.80 -30.91
N CYS A 54 -48.02 -5.69 -31.79
CA CYS A 54 -48.68 -5.91 -33.07
C CYS A 54 -49.21 -7.37 -33.10
N ARG A 55 -50.53 -7.53 -33.18
CA ARG A 55 -51.21 -8.84 -33.23
C ARG A 55 -51.35 -9.31 -34.67
N ASP A 56 -50.74 -10.44 -35.02
CA ASP A 56 -50.97 -11.11 -36.31
C ASP A 56 -52.40 -11.69 -36.33
N LYS A 57 -53.25 -11.18 -37.24
CA LYS A 57 -54.47 -11.89 -37.66
C LYS A 57 -54.07 -12.96 -38.67
N SER A 58 -54.29 -14.22 -38.33
CA SER A 58 -54.20 -15.34 -39.25
C SER A 58 -55.41 -15.35 -40.18
N ASP A 59 -55.21 -15.29 -41.50
CA ASP A 59 -55.61 -16.35 -42.46
C ASP A 59 -55.53 -15.87 -43.94
N ASP A 60 -55.08 -16.82 -44.76
CA ASP A 60 -55.25 -17.02 -46.21
C ASP A 60 -54.72 -16.06 -47.32
N GLN A 61 -53.96 -16.70 -48.22
CA GLN A 61 -53.73 -16.47 -49.66
C GLN A 61 -53.23 -15.11 -50.19
N GLY A 62 -52.07 -15.16 -50.86
CA GLY A 62 -51.82 -14.43 -52.11
C GLY A 62 -51.37 -12.96 -52.02
N THR A 63 -50.09 -12.73 -52.35
CA THR A 63 -49.54 -11.55 -53.05
C THR A 63 -49.83 -10.11 -52.58
N GLN A 64 -48.72 -9.39 -52.40
CA GLN A 64 -48.49 -7.93 -52.53
C GLN A 64 -48.93 -6.97 -51.41
N ASN A 65 -47.90 -6.28 -50.88
CA ASN A 65 -47.84 -4.90 -50.39
C ASN A 65 -49.01 -4.38 -49.53
N LYS A 66 -48.82 -4.32 -48.20
CA LYS A 66 -49.59 -3.42 -47.33
C LYS A 66 -48.70 -2.73 -46.29
N ASN A 67 -48.83 -1.40 -46.27
CA ASN A 67 -48.22 -0.45 -45.37
C ASN A 67 -48.46 -0.79 -43.88
N THR A 68 -47.43 -0.56 -43.07
CA THR A 68 -47.45 -0.61 -41.60
C THR A 68 -48.02 0.69 -41.00
N ASP A 69 -49.27 1.03 -41.31
CA ASP A 69 -49.92 2.24 -40.77
C ASP A 69 -51.03 1.96 -39.74
N ASP A 70 -51.20 0.71 -39.27
CA ASP A 70 -52.17 0.38 -38.22
C ASP A 70 -51.53 -0.48 -37.10
N CYS A 71 -50.72 0.14 -36.24
CA CYS A 71 -50.40 -0.45 -34.92
C CYS A 71 -51.02 0.48 -33.86
N LYS A 72 -52.13 0.05 -33.23
CA LYS A 72 -52.78 0.79 -32.14
C LYS A 72 -51.86 0.80 -30.92
N ILE A 73 -51.39 1.98 -30.51
CA ILE A 73 -50.66 2.17 -29.25
C ILE A 73 -51.66 2.01 -28.10
N GLN A 74 -51.71 0.81 -27.50
CA GLN A 74 -52.40 0.61 -26.22
C GLN A 74 -51.34 0.65 -25.11
N ASN A 75 -51.29 1.80 -24.42
CA ASN A 75 -50.50 2.12 -23.23
C ASN A 75 -48.99 2.36 -23.43
N ALA A 76 -48.60 3.63 -23.45
CA ALA A 76 -47.21 4.06 -23.29
C ALA A 76 -46.84 4.08 -21.79
N CYS A 77 -45.96 3.20 -21.35
CA CYS A 77 -45.35 3.30 -20.01
C CYS A 77 -44.01 4.04 -20.11
N LEU A 78 -43.93 5.25 -19.51
CA LEU A 78 -42.70 6.02 -19.41
C LEU A 78 -41.85 5.49 -18.24
N PHE A 79 -40.71 4.84 -18.53
CA PHE A 79 -39.71 4.53 -17.50
C PHE A 79 -38.64 5.62 -17.46
N PHE A 80 -38.48 6.29 -16.31
CA PHE A 80 -37.36 7.20 -16.07
C PHE A 80 -36.20 6.43 -15.44
N VAL A 81 -35.06 6.36 -16.13
CA VAL A 81 -33.81 5.81 -15.59
C VAL A 81 -32.78 6.93 -15.48
N PHE A 82 -32.37 7.27 -14.25
CA PHE A 82 -31.24 8.17 -14.01
C PHE A 82 -29.92 7.43 -14.29
N GLY A 83 -29.38 7.58 -15.49
CA GLY A 83 -28.08 7.03 -15.86
C GLY A 83 -26.93 7.90 -15.37
N PHE A 84 -26.25 7.51 -14.29
CA PHE A 84 -24.89 7.98 -14.02
C PHE A 84 -23.90 7.13 -14.83
N HIS A 85 -22.94 7.81 -15.45
CA HIS A 85 -21.96 7.29 -16.41
C HIS A 85 -21.20 6.05 -15.87
N LEU A 86 -21.70 4.85 -16.15
CA LEU A 86 -21.01 3.57 -15.92
C LEU A 86 -20.37 3.12 -17.25
N HIS A 87 -19.19 3.67 -17.55
CA HIS A 87 -18.39 3.12 -18.64
C HIS A 87 -17.77 1.79 -18.19
N LYS A 88 -18.10 0.71 -18.91
CA LYS A 88 -17.52 -0.66 -18.83
C LYS A 88 -17.95 -1.57 -17.66
N LEU A 89 -19.24 -1.65 -17.36
CA LEU A 89 -19.82 -2.82 -16.67
C LEU A 89 -20.88 -3.47 -17.56
N ARG A 90 -20.76 -4.79 -17.72
CA ARG A 90 -21.42 -5.64 -18.73
C ARG A 90 -22.95 -5.56 -18.64
N PHE A 91 -23.59 -5.41 -19.81
CA PHE A 91 -25.04 -5.36 -20.07
C PHE A 91 -25.86 -6.53 -19.45
N LEU A 92 -25.20 -7.65 -19.10
CA LEU A 92 -25.82 -8.86 -18.54
C LEU A 92 -26.38 -8.70 -17.11
N SER A 93 -25.89 -7.73 -16.34
CA SER A 93 -26.36 -7.48 -14.96
C SER A 93 -27.63 -6.62 -14.90
N PHE A 94 -27.93 -5.85 -15.95
CA PHE A 94 -29.13 -5.01 -16.02
C PHE A 94 -30.37 -5.82 -16.44
N ALA A 95 -30.19 -6.80 -17.32
CA ALA A 95 -31.25 -7.73 -17.73
C ALA A 95 -31.77 -8.57 -16.55
N SER A 96 -30.90 -8.95 -15.62
CA SER A 96 -31.26 -9.74 -14.43
C SER A 96 -32.05 -8.94 -13.37
N ILE A 97 -32.02 -7.60 -13.43
CA ILE A 97 -32.82 -6.72 -12.56
C ILE A 97 -34.18 -6.41 -13.20
N LEU A 98 -34.25 -6.19 -14.51
CA LEU A 98 -35.50 -5.83 -15.20
C LEU A 98 -36.40 -7.03 -15.54
N TYR A 99 -35.82 -8.20 -15.83
CA TYR A 99 -36.57 -9.41 -16.20
C TYR A 99 -37.61 -9.86 -15.16
N PRO A 100 -37.32 -9.89 -13.84
CA PRO A 100 -38.33 -10.30 -12.87
C PRO A 100 -39.41 -9.23 -12.61
N TYR A 101 -39.13 -7.94 -12.79
CA TYR A 101 -40.17 -6.88 -12.77
C TYR A 101 -41.09 -6.98 -14.00
N PHE A 102 -40.54 -7.38 -15.15
CA PHE A 102 -41.29 -7.68 -16.37
C PHE A 102 -42.26 -8.86 -16.15
N CYS A 103 -41.81 -9.94 -15.49
CA CYS A 103 -42.65 -11.10 -15.15
C CYS A 103 -43.74 -10.79 -14.10
N LEU A 104 -43.49 -9.85 -13.18
CA LEU A 104 -44.49 -9.39 -12.19
C LEU A 104 -45.61 -8.57 -12.83
N PHE A 105 -45.28 -7.71 -13.81
CA PHE A 105 -46.23 -6.83 -14.48
C PHE A 105 -47.16 -7.60 -15.44
N TYR A 106 -46.69 -8.71 -16.03
CA TYR A 106 -47.48 -9.59 -16.90
C TYR A 106 -48.12 -10.79 -16.18
N GLY A 107 -48.09 -10.83 -14.84
CA GLY A 107 -48.87 -11.80 -14.05
C GLY A 107 -48.39 -13.24 -14.13
N ILE A 108 -47.08 -13.48 -14.33
CA ILE A 108 -46.51 -14.82 -14.50
C ILE A 108 -46.32 -15.55 -13.14
N TYR A 109 -46.42 -14.83 -12.01
CA TYR A 109 -46.23 -15.38 -10.66
C TYR A 109 -47.54 -15.51 -9.87
N THR A 110 -47.62 -16.55 -9.03
CA THR A 110 -48.69 -16.76 -8.05
C THR A 110 -48.64 -15.72 -6.91
N THR A 111 -49.72 -15.56 -6.16
CA THR A 111 -49.90 -14.52 -5.13
C THR A 111 -48.90 -14.64 -3.96
N GLU A 112 -48.39 -15.83 -3.65
CA GLU A 112 -47.34 -16.05 -2.64
C GLU A 112 -45.94 -15.69 -3.15
N GLU A 113 -45.65 -15.98 -4.42
CA GLU A 113 -44.36 -15.65 -5.05
C GLU A 113 -44.15 -14.13 -5.17
N LYS A 114 -45.23 -13.37 -5.41
CA LYS A 114 -45.21 -11.89 -5.41
C LYS A 114 -44.77 -11.29 -4.06
N LYS A 115 -45.29 -11.82 -2.95
CA LYS A 115 -44.94 -11.33 -1.59
C LYS A 115 -43.49 -11.65 -1.22
N CYS A 116 -43.02 -12.84 -1.56
CA CYS A 116 -41.62 -13.22 -1.37
C CYS A 116 -40.66 -12.35 -2.20
N PHE A 117 -41.06 -12.01 -3.44
CA PHE A 117 -40.25 -11.20 -4.33
C PHE A 117 -40.20 -9.72 -3.92
N GLU A 118 -41.33 -9.10 -3.55
CA GLU A 118 -41.36 -7.72 -3.04
C GLU A 118 -40.55 -7.56 -1.75
N ALA A 119 -40.58 -8.57 -0.87
CA ALA A 119 -39.75 -8.59 0.32
C ALA A 119 -38.25 -8.74 -0.01
N TYR A 120 -37.89 -9.53 -1.03
CA TYR A 120 -36.50 -9.76 -1.45
C TYR A 120 -35.92 -8.58 -2.24
N SER A 121 -36.68 -8.01 -3.19
CA SER A 121 -36.26 -6.90 -4.05
C SER A 121 -36.05 -5.62 -3.27
N ASN A 122 -36.96 -5.29 -2.34
CA ASN A 122 -36.79 -4.14 -1.46
C ASN A 122 -35.56 -4.33 -0.55
N ARG A 123 -35.36 -5.51 0.05
CA ARG A 123 -34.15 -5.77 0.86
C ARG A 123 -32.85 -5.67 0.05
N PHE A 124 -32.85 -6.15 -1.19
CA PHE A 124 -31.67 -6.13 -2.06
C PHE A 124 -31.36 -4.71 -2.55
N ILE A 125 -32.38 -3.93 -2.94
CA ILE A 125 -32.23 -2.54 -3.38
C ILE A 125 -31.79 -1.65 -2.22
N PHE A 126 -32.41 -1.76 -1.03
CA PHE A 126 -31.98 -1.01 0.16
C PHE A 126 -30.55 -1.38 0.58
N SER A 127 -30.20 -2.67 0.59
CA SER A 127 -28.83 -3.11 0.88
C SER A 127 -27.80 -2.61 -0.14
N TYR A 128 -28.17 -2.52 -1.42
CA TYR A 128 -27.29 -2.01 -2.47
C TYR A 128 -27.13 -0.49 -2.40
N LEU A 129 -28.21 0.25 -2.17
CA LEU A 129 -28.19 1.70 -1.97
C LEU A 129 -27.44 2.11 -0.69
N ASP A 130 -27.60 1.35 0.40
CA ASP A 130 -26.83 1.57 1.63
C ASP A 130 -25.35 1.24 1.43
N SER A 131 -25.02 0.17 0.69
CA SER A 131 -23.64 -0.14 0.33
C SER A 131 -23.02 0.97 -0.54
N MET A 132 -23.77 1.53 -1.49
CA MET A 132 -23.32 2.64 -2.33
C MET A 132 -23.20 3.96 -1.54
N ARG A 133 -24.11 4.26 -0.61
CA ARG A 133 -24.01 5.41 0.30
C ARG A 133 -22.82 5.27 1.25
N PHE A 134 -22.60 4.09 1.81
CA PHE A 134 -21.44 3.77 2.66
C PHE A 134 -20.13 3.90 1.88
N LEU A 135 -20.06 3.41 0.64
CA LEU A 135 -18.90 3.57 -0.24
C LEU A 135 -18.64 5.05 -0.58
N CYS A 136 -19.66 5.83 -0.93
CA CYS A 136 -19.51 7.26 -1.21
C CYS A 136 -19.10 8.09 0.01
N TYR A 137 -19.67 7.80 1.18
CA TYR A 137 -19.33 8.45 2.45
C TYR A 137 -17.89 8.15 2.86
N ASN A 138 -17.48 6.87 2.79
CA ASN A 138 -16.11 6.46 3.04
C ASN A 138 -15.13 7.04 2.02
N ASN A 139 -15.50 7.20 0.75
CA ASN A 139 -14.63 7.83 -0.25
C ASN A 139 -14.45 9.33 0.00
N LYS A 140 -15.50 10.05 0.41
CA LYS A 140 -15.41 11.47 0.78
C LYS A 140 -14.56 11.67 2.04
N ASN A 141 -14.72 10.81 3.06
CA ASN A 141 -13.92 10.89 4.28
C ASN A 141 -12.47 10.47 4.05
N LYS A 142 -12.20 9.44 3.23
CA LYS A 142 -10.84 9.09 2.79
C LYS A 142 -10.16 10.23 2.03
N ARG A 143 -10.87 10.94 1.14
CA ARG A 143 -10.33 12.09 0.41
C ARG A 143 -10.04 13.29 1.31
N LYS A 144 -10.89 13.57 2.30
CA LYS A 144 -10.63 14.62 3.31
C LYS A 144 -9.42 14.27 4.18
N GLY A 145 -9.33 13.01 4.64
CA GLY A 145 -8.18 12.52 5.41
C GLY A 145 -6.87 12.56 4.63
N ALA A 146 -6.89 12.17 3.35
CA ALA A 146 -5.72 12.23 2.47
C ALA A 146 -5.22 13.67 2.26
N ARG A 147 -6.13 14.62 2.02
CA ARG A 147 -5.78 16.05 1.85
C ARG A 147 -5.18 16.66 3.13
N SER A 148 -5.66 16.24 4.30
CA SER A 148 -5.10 16.65 5.60
C SER A 148 -3.67 16.09 5.80
N MET A 149 -3.46 14.83 5.43
CA MET A 149 -2.16 14.17 5.57
C MET A 149 -1.10 14.75 4.62
N ASP A 150 -1.44 15.06 3.37
CA ASP A 150 -0.52 15.72 2.43
C ASP A 150 -0.06 17.09 2.92
N THR A 151 -0.98 17.86 3.51
CA THR A 151 -0.66 19.18 4.07
C THR A 151 0.28 19.05 5.26
N THR A 152 -0.01 18.12 6.18
CA THR A 152 0.83 17.85 7.36
C THR A 152 2.22 17.34 6.96
N LEU A 153 2.29 16.45 5.95
CA LEU A 153 3.56 15.97 5.41
C LEU A 153 4.38 17.10 4.82
N LYS A 154 3.75 17.99 4.03
CA LYS A 154 4.43 19.16 3.47
C LYS A 154 5.02 20.04 4.57
N MET A 155 4.28 20.31 5.64
CA MET A 155 4.80 21.06 6.78
C MET A 155 6.01 20.36 7.42
N LEU A 156 5.91 19.04 7.65
CA LEU A 156 7.02 18.24 8.18
C LEU A 156 8.26 18.32 7.30
N THR A 157 8.11 18.15 5.98
CA THR A 157 9.23 18.22 5.04
C THR A 157 9.80 19.63 4.92
N ASP A 158 8.97 20.68 4.95
CA ASP A 158 9.41 22.07 4.87
C ASP A 158 10.27 22.46 6.10
N VAL A 159 9.86 22.04 7.30
CA VAL A 159 10.64 22.24 8.53
C VAL A 159 12.00 21.53 8.44
N ILE A 160 12.01 20.25 8.04
CA ILE A 160 13.24 19.46 7.92
C ILE A 160 14.15 20.03 6.83
N LYS A 161 13.58 20.40 5.67
CA LYS A 161 14.28 21.06 4.56
C LYS A 161 15.00 22.31 5.05
N SER A 162 14.33 23.11 5.88
CA SER A 162 14.96 24.33 6.36
C SER A 162 16.15 24.05 7.26
N GLU A 163 15.98 23.18 8.24
CA GLU A 163 17.03 22.93 9.24
C GLU A 163 18.19 22.10 8.69
N VAL A 164 17.89 20.98 8.03
CA VAL A 164 18.90 20.02 7.60
C VAL A 164 19.40 20.32 6.19
N CYS A 165 18.55 20.87 5.33
CA CYS A 165 18.89 21.06 3.92
C CYS A 165 19.27 22.51 3.56
N GLY A 166 19.15 23.44 4.51
CA GLY A 166 19.51 24.85 4.33
C GLY A 166 18.50 25.66 3.52
N ALA A 167 17.28 25.16 3.33
CA ALA A 167 16.22 25.90 2.65
C ALA A 167 15.63 27.03 3.54
N PRO A 168 15.08 28.10 2.97
CA PRO A 168 14.37 29.09 3.76
C PRO A 168 13.07 28.50 4.33
N LEU A 169 12.80 28.74 5.63
CA LEU A 169 11.54 28.34 6.25
C LEU A 169 10.44 29.34 5.90
N SER A 170 9.36 28.87 5.27
CA SER A 170 8.17 29.67 4.97
C SER A 170 6.93 28.98 5.55
N LEU A 171 6.76 29.09 6.87
CA LEU A 171 5.57 28.64 7.59
C LEU A 171 4.99 29.79 8.41
N SER A 172 3.67 29.92 8.40
CA SER A 172 2.94 30.76 9.35
C SER A 172 2.84 30.06 10.71
N PRO A 173 2.59 30.82 11.80
CA PRO A 173 2.26 30.22 13.10
C PRO A 173 1.11 29.22 12.96
N LEU A 174 1.26 28.06 13.61
CA LEU A 174 0.34 26.94 13.49
C LEU A 174 -0.86 27.10 14.44
N THR A 175 -2.01 26.55 14.06
CA THR A 175 -3.09 26.30 15.02
C THR A 175 -2.77 25.10 15.91
N GLU A 176 -3.47 24.96 17.03
CA GLU A 176 -3.29 23.80 17.93
C GLU A 176 -3.60 22.47 17.21
N GLU A 177 -4.62 22.46 16.34
CA GLU A 177 -4.96 21.29 15.54
C GLU A 177 -3.87 20.91 14.53
N GLU A 178 -3.29 21.91 13.86
CA GLU A 178 -2.18 21.71 12.92
C GLU A 178 -0.92 21.22 13.64
N ALA A 179 -0.58 21.86 14.76
CA ALA A 179 0.56 21.48 15.60
C ALA A 179 0.40 20.05 16.14
N ARG A 180 -0.80 19.67 16.60
CA ARG A 180 -1.09 18.30 17.07
C ARG A 180 -0.97 17.28 15.94
N ALA A 181 -1.55 17.54 14.77
CA ALA A 181 -1.43 16.65 13.62
C ALA A 181 0.03 16.47 13.17
N LEU A 182 0.79 17.57 13.17
CA LEU A 182 2.22 17.54 12.87
C LEU A 182 3.02 16.76 13.92
N PHE A 183 2.72 16.93 15.21
CA PHE A 183 3.34 16.18 16.29
C PHE A 183 3.07 14.68 16.16
N GLU A 184 1.83 14.28 15.88
CA GLU A 184 1.44 12.87 15.69
C GLU A 184 2.22 12.23 14.53
N LEU A 185 2.28 12.92 13.38
CA LEU A 185 3.04 12.44 12.23
C LEU A 185 4.54 12.39 12.53
N ALA A 186 5.11 13.48 13.06
CA ALA A 186 6.54 13.55 13.37
C ALA A 186 6.94 12.49 14.40
N SER A 187 6.11 12.26 15.42
CA SER A 187 6.34 11.22 16.44
C SER A 187 6.31 9.83 15.83
N LYS A 188 5.32 9.53 14.96
CA LYS A 188 5.24 8.25 14.22
C LYS A 188 6.47 8.00 13.36
N GLN A 189 7.10 9.07 12.86
CA GLN A 189 8.30 9.03 12.02
C GLN A 189 9.61 9.18 12.83
N GLY A 190 9.53 9.35 14.16
CA GLY A 190 10.70 9.57 15.03
C GLY A 190 11.42 10.90 14.79
N LEU A 191 10.74 11.91 14.29
CA LEU A 191 11.30 13.22 13.92
C LEU A 191 10.72 14.38 14.74
N ALA A 192 9.94 14.08 15.79
CA ALA A 192 9.28 15.09 16.61
C ALA A 192 10.28 16.05 17.30
N HIS A 193 11.43 15.56 17.77
CA HIS A 193 12.45 16.39 18.42
C HIS A 193 13.05 17.41 17.45
N LEU A 194 13.37 16.98 16.23
CA LEU A 194 13.94 17.82 15.18
C LEU A 194 12.92 18.88 14.74
N VAL A 195 11.70 18.44 14.42
CA VAL A 195 10.63 19.36 14.00
C VAL A 195 10.27 20.34 15.12
N GLY A 196 10.15 19.86 16.35
CA GLY A 196 9.81 20.66 17.52
C GLY A 196 10.84 21.75 17.83
N ASP A 197 12.13 21.42 17.77
CA ASP A 197 13.21 22.40 17.98
C ASP A 197 13.12 23.59 17.03
N VAL A 198 12.95 23.32 15.74
CA VAL A 198 12.83 24.36 14.72
C VAL A 198 11.59 25.22 14.98
N LEU A 199 10.43 24.59 15.19
CA LEU A 199 9.20 25.33 15.41
C LEU A 199 9.25 26.18 16.69
N CYS A 200 9.88 25.69 17.76
CA CYS A 200 10.08 26.45 18.99
C CYS A 200 10.99 27.66 18.76
N ARG A 201 12.16 27.48 18.11
CA ARG A 201 13.10 28.59 17.84
C ARG A 201 12.49 29.69 16.97
N HIS A 202 11.60 29.31 16.05
CA HIS A 202 10.90 30.25 15.18
C HIS A 202 9.57 30.77 15.74
N SER A 203 9.20 30.41 16.99
CA SER A 203 7.93 30.80 17.61
C SER A 203 6.69 30.45 16.77
N LEU A 204 6.72 29.29 16.10
CA LEU A 204 5.65 28.83 15.20
C LEU A 204 4.60 27.95 15.89
N LEU A 205 4.86 27.50 17.13
CA LEU A 205 3.93 26.69 17.91
C LEU A 205 3.00 27.59 18.74
N PRO A 206 1.68 27.29 18.77
CA PRO A 206 0.75 27.94 19.69
C PRO A 206 1.04 27.51 21.14
N ASP A 207 0.66 28.34 22.11
CA ASP A 207 0.67 27.90 23.51
C ASP A 207 -0.43 26.85 23.73
N GLY A 208 -0.04 25.66 24.19
CA GLY A 208 -0.96 24.53 24.28
C GLY A 208 -0.29 23.19 24.56
N GLU A 209 -1.07 22.12 24.39
CA GLU A 209 -0.62 20.75 24.63
C GLU A 209 0.40 20.32 23.57
N ALA A 210 0.20 20.72 22.31
CA ALA A 210 1.10 20.36 21.21
C ALA A 210 2.51 20.92 21.42
N LYS A 211 2.63 22.19 21.83
CA LYS A 211 3.93 22.81 22.16
C LYS A 211 4.62 22.08 23.31
N THR A 212 3.90 21.83 24.39
CA THR A 212 4.42 21.07 25.55
C THR A 212 4.91 19.68 25.13
N ALA A 213 4.18 19.01 24.23
CA ALA A 213 4.56 17.70 23.72
C ALA A 213 5.85 17.73 22.87
N PHE A 214 5.99 18.73 21.99
CA PHE A 214 7.23 18.95 21.23
C PHE A 214 8.42 19.25 22.14
N GLU A 215 8.28 20.19 23.08
CA GLU A 215 9.34 20.58 24.01
C GLU A 215 9.80 19.39 24.87
N LYS A 216 8.86 18.63 25.42
CA LYS A 216 9.16 17.41 26.19
C LYS A 216 9.89 16.37 25.34
N ASN A 217 9.47 16.16 24.09
CA ASN A 217 10.11 15.21 23.19
C ASN A 217 11.53 15.64 22.81
N ALA A 218 11.74 16.93 22.52
CA ALA A 218 13.04 17.50 22.21
C ALA A 218 14.00 17.38 23.40
N PHE A 219 13.56 17.77 24.61
CA PHE A 219 14.36 17.68 25.82
C PHE A 219 14.75 16.23 26.16
N ALA A 220 13.79 15.30 26.10
CA ALA A 220 14.06 13.89 26.36
C ALA A 220 15.04 13.29 25.33
N THR A 221 14.90 13.68 24.05
CA THR A 221 15.78 13.19 22.98
C THR A 221 17.20 13.74 23.13
N PHE A 222 17.34 15.02 23.48
CA PHE A 222 18.65 15.62 23.76
C PHE A 222 19.35 14.94 24.94
N GLY A 223 18.63 14.70 26.05
CA GLY A 223 19.17 13.96 27.19
C GLY A 223 19.62 12.54 26.84
N ARG A 224 18.81 11.81 26.05
CA ARG A 224 19.18 10.47 25.55
C ARG A 224 20.41 10.51 24.65
N TYR A 225 20.52 11.51 23.77
CA TYR A 225 21.69 11.70 22.93
C TYR A 225 22.96 11.92 23.76
N ALA A 226 22.91 12.76 24.80
CA ALA A 226 24.06 13.00 25.68
C ALA A 226 24.54 11.71 26.36
N LEU A 227 23.61 10.89 26.85
CA LEU A 227 23.93 9.56 27.41
C LEU A 227 24.53 8.64 26.35
N MET A 228 23.93 8.58 25.17
CA MET A 228 24.42 7.75 24.07
C MET A 228 25.82 8.15 23.61
N GLN A 229 26.15 9.44 23.59
CA GLN A 229 27.49 9.89 23.20
C GLN A 229 28.57 9.45 24.19
N ARG A 230 28.29 9.60 25.49
CA ARG A 230 29.17 9.08 26.54
C ARG A 230 29.32 7.56 26.44
N GLU A 231 28.23 6.86 26.12
CA GLU A 231 28.22 5.41 25.95
C GLU A 231 29.11 4.98 24.78
N ILE A 232 28.99 5.63 23.63
CA ILE A 232 29.82 5.36 22.45
C ILE A 232 31.31 5.54 22.80
N GLN A 233 31.67 6.63 23.50
CA GLN A 233 33.06 6.85 23.93
C GLN A 233 33.57 5.74 24.86
N THR A 234 32.71 5.29 25.77
CA THR A 234 33.03 4.16 26.69
C THR A 234 33.25 2.88 25.90
N LEU A 235 32.33 2.54 25.00
CA LEU A 235 32.42 1.35 24.14
C LEU A 235 33.68 1.33 23.29
N CYS A 236 34.00 2.46 22.64
CA CYS A 236 35.23 2.58 21.86
C CYS A 236 36.47 2.34 22.72
N SER A 237 36.52 2.92 23.92
CA SER A 237 37.65 2.74 24.84
C SER A 237 37.81 1.27 25.27
N ILE A 238 36.70 0.60 25.59
CA ILE A 238 36.68 -0.82 25.95
C ILE A 238 37.27 -1.69 24.82
N PHE A 239 36.88 -1.46 23.57
CA PHE A 239 37.37 -2.25 22.44
C PHE A 239 38.83 -1.94 22.09
N GLU A 240 39.27 -0.68 22.20
CA GLU A 240 40.68 -0.30 22.05
C GLU A 240 41.54 -0.98 23.13
N GLU A 241 41.17 -0.92 24.41
CA GLU A 241 41.90 -1.56 25.52
C GLU A 241 41.96 -3.09 25.38
N ALA A 242 40.91 -3.70 24.84
CA ALA A 242 40.86 -5.13 24.56
C ALA A 242 41.55 -5.55 23.26
N HIS A 243 42.07 -4.59 22.48
CA HIS A 243 42.64 -4.81 21.15
C HIS A 243 41.68 -5.57 20.22
N ILE A 244 40.42 -5.13 20.18
CA ILE A 244 39.35 -5.70 19.35
C ILE A 244 39.07 -4.72 18.21
N PRO A 245 39.33 -5.07 16.94
CA PRO A 245 38.93 -4.26 15.80
C PRO A 245 37.40 -4.05 15.79
N TYR A 246 36.97 -2.79 15.68
CA TYR A 246 35.56 -2.43 15.67
C TYR A 246 35.23 -1.33 14.65
N ILE A 247 33.99 -1.34 14.16
CA ILE A 247 33.44 -0.33 13.23
C ILE A 247 32.10 0.16 13.79
N PRO A 248 31.99 1.41 14.26
CA PRO A 248 30.69 2.01 14.55
C PRO A 248 29.84 2.10 13.28
N LEU A 249 28.55 1.80 13.38
CA LEU A 249 27.66 1.69 12.23
C LEU A 249 26.55 2.76 12.23
N LYS A 250 25.88 2.85 11.07
CA LYS A 250 24.59 3.55 10.87
C LYS A 250 24.59 4.95 11.49
N GLY A 251 23.71 5.14 12.47
CA GLY A 251 23.43 6.42 13.08
C GLY A 251 24.55 7.00 13.91
N THR A 252 25.44 6.15 14.43
CA THR A 252 26.64 6.60 15.16
C THR A 252 27.57 7.38 14.24
N VAL A 253 27.66 6.98 12.97
CA VAL A 253 28.49 7.63 11.95
C VAL A 253 27.74 8.79 11.30
N ILE A 254 26.53 8.55 10.77
CA ILE A 254 25.79 9.53 9.93
C ILE A 254 25.50 10.85 10.68
N ARG A 255 25.31 10.78 12.00
CA ARG A 255 24.98 11.96 12.82
C ARG A 255 26.01 13.08 12.73
N GLU A 256 27.28 12.78 12.46
CA GLU A 256 28.35 13.78 12.36
C GLU A 256 28.13 14.76 11.19
N TYR A 257 27.34 14.37 10.19
CA TYR A 257 27.06 15.17 8.99
C TYR A 257 25.77 16.00 9.07
N TYR A 258 24.98 15.83 10.14
CA TYR A 258 23.82 16.69 10.42
C TYR A 258 24.27 18.09 10.90
N PRO A 259 23.43 19.14 10.82
CA PRO A 259 23.78 20.47 11.32
C PRO A 259 24.23 20.45 12.79
N THR A 260 23.54 19.65 13.60
CA THR A 260 24.01 19.26 14.92
C THR A 260 23.74 17.76 15.13
N PRO A 261 24.65 16.98 15.75
CA PRO A 261 24.52 15.52 15.71
C PRO A 261 23.32 14.96 16.49
N TRP A 262 22.81 15.67 17.49
CA TRP A 262 21.65 15.23 18.27
C TRP A 262 20.34 15.22 17.46
N MET A 263 20.28 15.95 16.33
CA MET A 263 19.15 15.92 15.41
C MET A 263 18.96 14.53 14.79
N ARG A 264 20.05 13.79 14.58
CA ARG A 264 20.02 12.40 14.13
C ARG A 264 19.95 11.46 15.34
N ASN A 265 18.78 11.40 15.94
CA ASN A 265 18.52 10.47 17.05
C ASN A 265 18.59 9.00 16.58
N SER A 266 19.23 8.14 17.39
CA SER A 266 19.28 6.68 17.21
C SER A 266 18.56 5.97 18.36
N GLY A 267 17.94 4.82 18.08
CA GLY A 267 17.38 3.97 19.13
C GLY A 267 18.45 3.19 19.89
N ASP A 268 19.51 2.84 19.18
CA ASP A 268 20.54 1.88 19.52
C ASP A 268 21.93 2.44 19.12
N VAL A 269 22.96 1.81 19.66
CA VAL A 269 24.33 1.90 19.18
C VAL A 269 24.63 0.61 18.45
N ASP A 270 24.98 0.71 17.17
CA ASP A 270 25.38 -0.44 16.35
C ASP A 270 26.90 -0.45 16.19
N ILE A 271 27.55 -1.57 16.49
CA ILE A 271 29.00 -1.76 16.30
C ILE A 271 29.24 -3.10 15.63
N LEU A 272 30.05 -3.12 14.57
CA LEU A 272 30.54 -4.35 13.95
C LEU A 272 31.89 -4.74 14.55
N VAL A 273 32.04 -6.01 14.91
CA VAL A 273 33.32 -6.67 15.19
C VAL A 273 33.57 -7.78 14.17
N LYS A 274 34.80 -8.30 14.11
CA LYS A 274 35.08 -9.50 13.33
C LYS A 274 34.37 -10.71 13.94
N GLN A 275 33.94 -11.63 13.10
CA GLN A 275 33.26 -12.85 13.58
C GLN A 275 34.14 -13.68 14.53
N GLU A 276 35.45 -13.75 14.27
CA GLU A 276 36.42 -14.41 15.16
C GLU A 276 36.60 -13.71 16.52
N ASP A 277 36.31 -12.41 16.60
CA ASP A 277 36.40 -11.61 17.81
C ASP A 277 35.08 -11.54 18.60
N HIS A 278 33.97 -12.04 18.05
CA HIS A 278 32.63 -11.86 18.62
C HIS A 278 32.49 -12.33 20.07
N GLU A 279 32.91 -13.56 20.36
CA GLU A 279 32.82 -14.10 21.74
C GLU A 279 33.75 -13.34 22.69
N ARG A 280 34.90 -12.86 22.20
CA ARG A 280 35.84 -12.04 22.98
C ARG A 280 35.23 -10.66 23.29
N ALA A 281 34.64 -10.01 22.29
CA ALA A 281 33.94 -8.74 22.44
C ALA A 281 32.78 -8.84 23.44
N LYS A 282 31.97 -9.89 23.32
CA LYS A 282 30.88 -10.19 24.25
C LYS A 282 31.37 -10.39 25.69
N ALA A 283 32.44 -11.16 25.89
CA ALA A 283 33.01 -11.37 27.23
C ALA A 283 33.47 -10.04 27.85
N VAL A 284 34.21 -9.23 27.09
CA VAL A 284 34.72 -7.92 27.54
C VAL A 284 33.56 -6.97 27.87
N LEU A 285 32.48 -6.94 27.09
CA LEU A 285 31.30 -6.14 27.41
C LEU A 285 30.65 -6.59 28.73
N VAL A 286 30.47 -7.89 28.95
CA VAL A 286 29.90 -8.40 30.21
C VAL A 286 30.79 -8.06 31.41
N GLU A 287 32.12 -8.18 31.26
CA GLU A 287 33.10 -7.78 32.29
C GLU A 287 33.01 -6.29 32.63
N ASN A 288 32.66 -5.45 31.65
CA ASN A 288 32.45 -4.01 31.82
C ASN A 288 31.00 -3.63 32.20
N GLY A 289 30.19 -4.61 32.63
CA GLY A 289 28.86 -4.37 33.21
C GLY A 289 27.71 -4.24 32.21
N TYR A 290 27.91 -4.59 30.94
CA TYR A 290 26.83 -4.66 29.97
C TYR A 290 25.97 -5.90 30.22
N ILE A 291 24.66 -5.73 30.13
CA ILE A 291 23.68 -6.80 30.33
C ILE A 291 23.39 -7.44 28.98
N PHE A 292 23.89 -8.66 28.79
CA PHE A 292 23.55 -9.48 27.62
C PHE A 292 22.09 -9.94 27.68
N HIS A 293 21.37 -9.84 26.55
CA HIS A 293 19.98 -10.26 26.43
C HIS A 293 19.83 -11.50 25.56
N ALA A 294 20.24 -11.40 24.30
CA ALA A 294 20.01 -12.45 23.32
C ALA A 294 21.02 -12.40 22.18
N GLU A 295 21.31 -13.58 21.65
CA GLU A 295 22.00 -13.80 20.40
C GLU A 295 20.98 -13.90 19.26
N HIS A 296 21.26 -13.26 18.14
CA HIS A 296 20.43 -13.28 16.94
C HIS A 296 21.21 -13.89 15.77
N THR A 297 20.70 -13.72 14.55
CA THR A 297 21.30 -14.33 13.36
C THR A 297 22.55 -13.59 12.88
N HIS A 298 22.72 -12.34 13.25
CA HIS A 298 23.77 -11.43 12.74
C HIS A 298 24.36 -10.51 13.82
N ASP A 299 23.77 -10.48 15.01
CA ASP A 299 24.16 -9.62 16.13
C ASP A 299 23.86 -10.25 17.49
N ALA A 300 24.39 -9.62 18.53
CA ALA A 300 24.04 -9.84 19.93
C ALA A 300 23.53 -8.53 20.55
N SER A 301 22.48 -8.62 21.37
CA SER A 301 21.85 -7.46 22.00
C SER A 301 22.26 -7.30 23.46
N PHE A 302 22.62 -6.06 23.83
CA PHE A 302 23.03 -5.68 25.19
C PHE A 302 22.33 -4.40 25.64
N ASP A 303 22.18 -4.21 26.94
CA ASP A 303 21.97 -2.89 27.52
C ASP A 303 23.21 -2.45 28.29
N SER A 304 23.63 -1.22 28.10
CA SER A 304 24.69 -0.62 28.90
C SER A 304 24.24 -0.33 30.33
N PRO A 305 25.16 -0.09 31.28
CA PRO A 305 24.81 0.38 32.62
C PRO A 305 23.95 1.66 32.64
N ALA A 306 24.06 2.49 31.60
CA ALA A 306 23.27 3.71 31.44
C ALA A 306 21.89 3.48 30.77
N GLY A 307 21.53 2.22 30.45
CA GLY A 307 20.28 1.85 29.81
C GLY A 307 20.24 2.14 28.30
N ILE A 308 21.41 2.24 27.65
CA ILE A 308 21.50 2.40 26.19
C ILE A 308 21.59 1.02 25.55
N ARG A 309 20.73 0.78 24.55
CA ARG A 309 20.73 -0.46 23.75
C ARG A 309 21.94 -0.48 22.83
N LEU A 310 22.67 -1.58 22.85
CA LEU A 310 23.77 -1.90 21.94
C LEU A 310 23.39 -3.14 21.13
N GLU A 311 23.62 -3.08 19.82
CA GLU A 311 23.64 -4.22 18.91
C GLU A 311 25.10 -4.46 18.48
N LEU A 312 25.68 -5.55 18.98
CA LEU A 312 27.02 -6.00 18.60
C LEU A 312 26.90 -6.91 17.38
N HIS A 313 27.11 -6.35 16.20
CA HIS A 313 27.09 -7.05 14.94
C HIS A 313 28.39 -7.84 14.73
N TYR A 314 28.27 -9.03 14.15
CA TYR A 314 29.38 -9.81 13.61
C TYR A 314 29.13 -10.19 12.14
N CYS A 315 27.96 -9.82 11.61
CA CYS A 315 27.60 -9.85 10.20
C CYS A 315 26.63 -8.69 9.93
N LEU A 316 26.72 -8.06 8.75
CA LEU A 316 25.93 -6.86 8.46
C LEU A 316 24.48 -7.14 8.02
N VAL A 317 24.20 -8.30 7.41
CA VAL A 317 22.88 -8.60 6.85
C VAL A 317 22.50 -10.08 6.99
N GLU A 318 21.23 -10.31 7.26
CA GLU A 318 20.61 -11.63 7.16
C GLU A 318 20.48 -12.09 5.69
N LYS A 319 21.24 -13.12 5.32
CA LYS A 319 21.28 -13.70 3.96
C LYS A 319 19.92 -13.99 3.33
N SER A 320 18.91 -14.30 4.14
CA SER A 320 17.60 -14.73 3.66
C SER A 320 16.76 -13.61 3.00
N ILE A 321 17.11 -12.34 3.21
CA ILE A 321 16.29 -11.20 2.79
C ILE A 321 16.87 -10.52 1.53
N LEU A 322 18.19 -10.33 1.48
CA LEU A 322 18.91 -9.72 0.36
C LEU A 322 20.15 -10.58 0.01
N PRO A 323 19.99 -11.70 -0.71
CA PRO A 323 21.08 -12.67 -0.89
C PRO A 323 22.30 -12.10 -1.63
N HIS A 324 22.08 -11.32 -2.71
CA HIS A 324 23.18 -10.71 -3.48
C HIS A 324 23.94 -9.64 -2.67
N ALA A 325 23.21 -8.81 -1.93
CA ALA A 325 23.84 -7.82 -1.05
C ALA A 325 24.56 -8.49 0.11
N ALA A 326 24.02 -9.59 0.66
CA ALA A 326 24.65 -10.30 1.76
C ALA A 326 26.02 -10.87 1.38
N GLU A 327 26.19 -11.40 0.17
CA GLU A 327 27.49 -11.91 -0.30
C GLU A 327 28.59 -10.84 -0.29
N ILE A 328 28.28 -9.63 -0.76
CA ILE A 328 29.24 -8.51 -0.74
C ILE A 328 29.38 -7.92 0.66
N LEU A 329 28.31 -7.89 1.45
CA LEU A 329 28.37 -7.37 2.82
C LEU A 329 29.13 -8.30 3.77
N GLU A 330 29.40 -9.55 3.39
CA GLU A 330 30.33 -10.44 4.11
C GLU A 330 31.79 -10.01 3.97
N SER A 331 32.17 -9.30 2.91
CA SER A 331 33.52 -8.75 2.73
C SER A 331 33.72 -7.38 3.42
N ALA A 332 32.88 -7.03 4.41
CA ALA A 332 32.90 -5.72 5.06
C ALA A 332 34.28 -5.24 5.53
N TRP A 333 35.08 -6.15 6.08
CA TRP A 333 36.42 -5.83 6.57
C TRP A 333 37.45 -5.56 5.45
N GLU A 334 37.20 -6.00 4.21
CA GLU A 334 38.02 -5.66 3.04
C GLU A 334 37.78 -4.22 2.56
N HIS A 335 36.60 -3.67 2.89
CA HIS A 335 36.20 -2.30 2.60
C HIS A 335 36.36 -1.36 3.79
N ALA A 336 37.06 -1.80 4.84
CA ALA A 336 37.31 -1.04 6.04
C ALA A 336 38.77 -0.60 6.13
N HIS A 337 39.00 0.63 6.59
CA HIS A 337 40.33 1.17 6.83
C HIS A 337 40.42 1.78 8.24
N PRO A 338 41.61 1.77 8.86
CA PRO A 338 41.77 2.31 10.20
C PRO A 338 41.52 3.83 10.19
N ARG A 339 40.77 4.30 11.19
CA ARG A 339 40.56 5.73 11.45
C ARG A 339 41.82 6.32 12.08
N ARG A 340 42.01 7.64 11.96
CA ARG A 340 43.21 8.32 12.46
C ARG A 340 43.26 8.46 13.99
N ASP A 341 42.15 8.24 14.68
CA ASP A 341 41.96 8.51 16.12
C ASP A 341 42.01 7.26 17.01
N GLY A 342 42.19 6.06 16.45
CA GLY A 342 42.29 4.80 17.18
C GLY A 342 43.12 3.78 16.44
N VAL A 343 43.62 2.76 17.15
CA VAL A 343 44.43 1.68 16.55
C VAL A 343 43.53 0.55 16.04
N PHE A 344 42.43 0.30 16.76
CA PHE A 344 41.46 -0.75 16.46
C PHE A 344 40.12 -0.18 15.97
N HIS A 345 40.01 1.13 15.85
CA HIS A 345 38.89 1.84 15.25
C HIS A 345 38.99 1.85 13.73
N TYR A 346 38.01 1.25 13.06
CA TYR A 346 37.92 1.22 11.60
C TYR A 346 36.66 1.96 11.12
N GLU A 347 36.71 2.43 9.88
CA GLU A 347 35.58 3.00 9.17
C GLU A 347 35.49 2.39 7.76
N PHE A 348 34.29 2.36 7.18
CA PHE A 348 34.11 1.86 5.82
C PHE A 348 34.51 2.90 4.77
N SER A 349 34.89 2.44 3.59
CA SER A 349 34.87 3.27 2.39
C SER A 349 33.46 3.81 2.14
N ASP A 350 33.38 5.01 1.54
CA ASP A 350 32.12 5.71 1.34
C ASP A 350 31.08 4.89 0.57
N ASP A 351 31.50 4.24 -0.51
CA ASP A 351 30.66 3.39 -1.36
C ASP A 351 30.09 2.19 -0.60
N PHE A 352 30.90 1.56 0.24
CA PHE A 352 30.49 0.44 1.07
C PHE A 352 29.56 0.87 2.22
N PHE A 353 29.86 1.99 2.87
CA PHE A 353 28.96 2.57 3.88
C PHE A 353 27.60 2.93 3.27
N TYR A 354 27.59 3.52 2.08
CA TYR A 354 26.39 3.84 1.33
C TYR A 354 25.59 2.59 0.97
N LEU A 355 26.25 1.55 0.43
CA LEU A 355 25.64 0.25 0.16
C LEU A 355 24.98 -0.32 1.41
N TYR A 356 25.69 -0.32 2.54
CA TYR A 356 25.17 -0.86 3.79
C TYR A 356 23.91 -0.12 4.24
N HIS A 357 23.89 1.21 4.14
CA HIS A 357 22.71 2.03 4.43
C HIS A 357 21.52 1.67 3.52
N VAL A 358 21.74 1.59 2.20
CA VAL A 358 20.70 1.22 1.23
C VAL A 358 20.20 -0.22 1.45
N ALA A 359 21.08 -1.17 1.75
CA ALA A 359 20.71 -2.56 2.03
C ALA A 359 19.86 -2.66 3.32
N HIS A 360 20.22 -1.91 4.36
CA HIS A 360 19.44 -1.82 5.58
C HIS A 360 18.06 -1.19 5.33
N MET A 361 17.99 -0.13 4.52
CA MET A 361 16.73 0.46 4.07
C MET A 361 15.86 -0.55 3.31
N ALA A 362 16.44 -1.29 2.37
CA ALA A 362 15.75 -2.31 1.60
C ALA A 362 15.20 -3.43 2.50
N LYS A 363 15.99 -3.90 3.48
CA LYS A 363 15.56 -4.87 4.51
C LYS A 363 14.29 -4.37 5.21
N HIS A 364 14.30 -3.15 5.74
CA HIS A 364 13.16 -2.58 6.47
C HIS A 364 11.96 -2.34 5.56
N TYR A 365 12.19 -1.82 4.35
CA TYR A 365 11.15 -1.65 3.34
C TYR A 365 10.40 -2.97 3.05
N LEU A 366 11.15 -4.06 2.88
CA LEU A 366 10.60 -5.41 2.69
C LEU A 366 9.89 -5.97 3.95
N HIS A 367 10.18 -5.43 5.13
CA HIS A 367 9.50 -5.75 6.39
C HIS A 367 8.31 -4.84 6.71
N GLY A 368 7.97 -3.91 5.81
CA GLY A 368 6.72 -3.15 5.91
C GLY A 368 6.87 -1.70 6.35
N GLY A 369 8.09 -1.17 6.46
CA GLY A 369 8.31 0.26 6.68
C GLY A 369 9.78 0.59 6.81
N CYS A 370 10.15 1.83 6.51
CA CYS A 370 11.54 2.31 6.58
C CYS A 370 11.64 3.65 7.35
N GLY A 371 10.51 4.28 7.68
CA GLY A 371 10.46 5.64 8.21
C GLY A 371 11.00 6.70 7.23
N ILE A 372 10.85 7.98 7.58
CA ILE A 372 11.39 9.10 6.78
C ILE A 372 12.90 9.28 7.01
N ARG A 373 13.40 8.98 8.23
CA ARG A 373 14.78 9.29 8.62
C ARG A 373 15.84 8.68 7.68
N PRO A 374 15.77 7.41 7.24
CA PRO A 374 16.79 6.89 6.34
C PRO A 374 16.85 7.58 4.97
N PHE A 375 15.75 8.19 4.51
CA PHE A 375 15.74 9.04 3.32
C PHE A 375 16.41 10.39 3.61
N LEU A 376 16.21 10.96 4.79
CA LEU A 376 16.96 12.15 5.21
C LEU A 376 18.47 11.84 5.36
N ASP A 377 18.81 10.66 5.88
CA ASP A 377 20.19 10.15 5.92
C ASP A 377 20.77 10.06 4.49
N LEU A 378 20.01 9.57 3.49
CA LEU A 378 20.44 9.57 2.07
C LEU A 378 20.70 10.99 1.55
N TRP A 379 19.85 11.96 1.89
CA TRP A 379 20.05 13.34 1.48
C TRP A 379 21.39 13.86 2.02
N VAL A 380 21.66 13.63 3.31
CA VAL A 380 22.91 14.01 3.98
C VAL A 380 24.12 13.33 3.33
N LEU A 381 24.05 12.02 3.08
CA LEU A 381 25.11 11.25 2.42
C LEU A 381 25.36 11.68 0.96
N GLY A 382 24.34 12.20 0.28
CA GLY A 382 24.44 12.70 -1.10
C GLY A 382 24.90 14.16 -1.21
N HIS A 383 24.68 14.99 -0.18
CA HIS A 383 24.90 16.44 -0.28
C HIS A 383 26.01 16.97 0.63
N ARG A 384 26.38 16.23 1.69
CA ARG A 384 27.34 16.71 2.71
C ARG A 384 28.57 15.82 2.86
N VAL A 385 28.53 14.60 2.34
CA VAL A 385 29.66 13.66 2.40
C VAL A 385 30.34 13.62 1.03
N PRO A 386 31.66 13.87 0.94
CA PRO A 386 32.41 13.67 -0.30
C PRO A 386 32.31 12.21 -0.75
N HIS A 387 31.97 11.98 -2.01
CA HIS A 387 31.71 10.64 -2.52
C HIS A 387 32.02 10.49 -4.00
N ASP A 388 32.22 9.24 -4.43
CA ASP A 388 32.32 8.84 -5.83
C ASP A 388 31.00 8.17 -6.26
N THR A 389 30.23 8.88 -7.07
CA THR A 389 28.94 8.39 -7.59
C THR A 389 29.10 7.14 -8.46
N SER A 390 30.20 7.02 -9.23
CA SER A 390 30.45 5.84 -10.08
C SER A 390 30.79 4.62 -9.24
N ALA A 391 31.59 4.78 -8.18
CA ALA A 391 31.88 3.70 -7.23
C ALA A 391 30.61 3.22 -6.50
N ARG A 392 29.81 4.14 -5.96
CA ARG A 392 28.50 3.83 -5.34
C ARG A 392 27.57 3.09 -6.31
N PHE A 393 27.48 3.53 -7.56
CA PHE A 393 26.66 2.86 -8.57
C PHE A 393 27.16 1.44 -8.87
N ALA A 394 28.47 1.27 -9.03
CA ALA A 394 29.07 -0.03 -9.35
C ALA A 394 28.81 -1.07 -8.24
N ILE A 395 29.00 -0.69 -6.98
CA ILE A 395 28.77 -1.60 -5.86
C ILE A 395 27.28 -1.92 -5.65
N LEU A 396 26.38 -0.95 -5.89
CA LEU A 396 24.93 -1.18 -5.85
C LEU A 396 24.45 -2.12 -6.96
N ASP A 397 25.02 -2.01 -8.17
CA ASP A 397 24.66 -2.88 -9.30
C ASP A 397 25.08 -4.33 -9.07
N ALA A 398 26.27 -4.52 -8.47
CA ALA A 398 26.74 -5.83 -8.02
C ALA A 398 25.76 -6.45 -7.00
N CYS A 399 25.23 -5.65 -6.08
CA CYS A 399 24.24 -6.06 -5.07
C CYS A 399 22.79 -6.16 -5.55
N LYS A 400 22.48 -5.77 -6.80
CA LYS A 400 21.11 -5.64 -7.35
C LYS A 400 20.21 -4.70 -6.54
N LEU A 401 20.79 -3.62 -6.02
CA LEU A 401 20.07 -2.59 -5.25
C LEU A 401 19.93 -1.25 -5.98
N THR A 402 20.47 -1.12 -7.19
CA THR A 402 20.45 0.12 -7.99
C THR A 402 19.06 0.72 -8.15
N SER A 403 18.07 -0.07 -8.58
CA SER A 403 16.70 0.45 -8.81
C SER A 403 16.04 0.92 -7.52
N PHE A 404 16.26 0.22 -6.41
CA PHE A 404 15.77 0.64 -5.10
C PHE A 404 16.47 1.93 -4.64
N ALA A 405 17.79 2.01 -4.77
CA ALA A 405 18.58 3.19 -4.41
C ALA A 405 18.12 4.42 -5.20
N GLN A 406 18.01 4.32 -6.52
CA GLN A 406 17.57 5.41 -7.40
C GLN A 406 16.15 5.89 -7.06
N ALA A 407 15.23 4.96 -6.75
CA ALA A 407 13.87 5.33 -6.34
C ALA A 407 13.87 6.02 -4.96
N ALA A 408 14.72 5.56 -4.03
CA ALA A 408 14.86 6.17 -2.71
C ALA A 408 15.52 7.56 -2.79
N GLU A 409 16.56 7.72 -3.62
CA GLU A 409 17.20 9.01 -3.93
C GLU A 409 16.20 9.97 -4.58
N ALA A 410 15.41 9.51 -5.56
CA ALA A 410 14.38 10.34 -6.18
C ALA A 410 13.32 10.82 -5.18
N LEU A 411 12.88 9.94 -4.26
CA LEU A 411 11.96 10.34 -3.20
C LEU A 411 12.63 11.29 -2.19
N THR A 412 13.90 11.06 -1.89
CA THR A 412 14.72 11.92 -1.05
C THR A 412 14.81 13.33 -1.64
N GLU A 413 15.11 13.44 -2.94
CA GLU A 413 15.12 14.72 -3.64
C GLU A 413 13.75 15.37 -3.71
N HIS A 414 12.68 14.59 -3.83
CA HIS A 414 11.32 15.12 -3.78
C HIS A 414 10.99 15.71 -2.40
N TRP A 415 11.34 15.02 -1.31
CA TRP A 415 11.08 15.49 0.05
C TRP A 415 12.02 16.61 0.50
N PHE A 416 13.31 16.52 0.20
CA PHE A 416 14.38 17.30 0.83
C PHE A 416 15.19 18.17 -0.14
N GLY A 417 15.16 17.85 -1.43
CA GLY A 417 15.80 18.64 -2.47
C GLY A 417 14.82 19.28 -3.46
N ASN A 418 15.22 19.31 -4.72
CA ASN A 418 14.51 19.92 -5.84
C ASN A 418 13.85 18.87 -6.77
N GLY A 419 13.73 17.63 -6.32
CA GLY A 419 13.17 16.54 -7.10
C GLY A 419 11.67 16.69 -7.37
N GLU A 420 11.23 16.31 -8.57
CA GLU A 420 9.83 16.30 -8.93
C GLU A 420 9.11 15.04 -8.43
N LYS A 421 7.82 15.20 -8.11
CA LYS A 421 6.95 14.08 -7.76
C LYS A 421 6.68 13.24 -9.01
N ASN A 422 6.95 11.94 -8.93
CA ASN A 422 6.58 10.96 -9.95
C ASN A 422 5.78 9.78 -9.36
N HIS A 423 5.28 8.89 -10.21
CA HIS A 423 4.44 7.76 -9.79
C HIS A 423 5.15 6.84 -8.77
N THR A 424 6.41 6.52 -9.00
CA THR A 424 7.22 5.64 -8.14
C THR A 424 7.46 6.25 -6.77
N THR A 425 7.83 7.54 -6.73
CA THR A 425 8.02 8.29 -5.47
C THR A 425 6.72 8.42 -4.69
N GLU A 426 5.57 8.58 -5.35
CA GLU A 426 4.27 8.66 -4.70
C GLU A 426 3.87 7.34 -4.02
N ILE A 427 4.05 6.21 -4.72
CA ILE A 427 3.79 4.89 -4.14
C ILE A 427 4.72 4.63 -2.96
N MET A 428 6.01 4.91 -3.11
CA MET A 428 7.00 4.71 -2.06
C MET A 428 6.71 5.59 -0.84
N ALA A 429 6.40 6.88 -1.04
CA ALA A 429 6.02 7.80 0.02
C ALA A 429 4.82 7.27 0.81
N HIS A 430 3.75 6.86 0.11
CA HIS A 430 2.57 6.30 0.76
C HIS A 430 2.91 5.04 1.57
N PHE A 431 3.73 4.14 1.02
CA PHE A 431 4.17 2.93 1.72
C PHE A 431 4.94 3.27 3.00
N VAL A 432 5.90 4.19 2.93
CA VAL A 432 6.73 4.62 4.06
C VAL A 432 5.88 5.29 5.14
N LEU A 433 4.99 6.20 4.77
CA LEU A 433 4.13 6.92 5.71
C LEU A 433 3.11 6.01 6.40
N ALA A 434 2.57 5.03 5.67
CA ALA A 434 1.70 4.00 6.22
C ALA A 434 2.45 3.12 7.24
N GLY A 435 3.68 2.71 6.91
CA GLY A 435 4.51 1.82 7.72
C GLY A 435 5.12 2.47 8.97
N GLY A 436 5.49 3.75 8.90
CA GLY A 436 6.28 4.39 9.97
C GLY A 436 7.69 3.80 10.08
N VAL A 437 8.35 4.04 11.23
CA VAL A 437 9.75 3.63 11.47
C VAL A 437 9.91 2.11 11.52
N TYR A 438 9.03 1.39 12.23
CA TYR A 438 9.14 -0.05 12.47
C TYR A 438 8.30 -0.92 11.53
N GLY A 439 7.61 -0.29 10.57
CA GLY A 439 6.66 -0.97 9.69
C GLY A 439 5.32 -1.30 10.34
N SER A 440 4.33 -1.56 9.48
CA SER A 440 2.97 -1.94 9.90
C SER A 440 2.65 -3.38 9.54
N ARG A 441 1.76 -4.01 10.31
CA ARG A 441 1.29 -5.38 10.04
C ARG A 441 0.62 -5.48 8.68
N GLU A 442 -0.09 -4.43 8.28
CA GLU A 442 -0.75 -4.30 6.98
C GLU A 442 0.26 -4.25 5.84
N ASN A 443 1.31 -3.41 5.95
CA ASN A 443 2.35 -3.32 4.93
C ASN A 443 3.12 -4.63 4.82
N LEU A 444 3.53 -5.23 5.94
CA LEU A 444 4.21 -6.51 5.97
C LEU A 444 3.37 -7.63 5.33
N ALA A 445 2.07 -7.68 5.64
CA ALA A 445 1.15 -8.63 5.00
C ALA A 445 1.05 -8.40 3.49
N THR A 446 1.07 -7.16 3.04
CA THR A 446 1.03 -6.78 1.63
C THR A 446 2.31 -7.20 0.90
N VAL A 447 3.49 -6.92 1.46
CA VAL A 447 4.78 -7.36 0.90
C VAL A 447 4.88 -8.88 0.85
N ARG A 448 4.53 -9.57 1.94
CA ARG A 448 4.52 -11.05 1.99
C ARG A 448 3.57 -11.65 0.96
N SER A 449 2.42 -11.01 0.74
CA SER A 449 1.45 -11.43 -0.27
C SER A 449 1.92 -11.14 -1.70
N ALA A 450 2.67 -10.06 -1.91
CA ALA A 450 3.25 -9.72 -3.21
C ALA A 450 4.39 -10.68 -3.60
N LYS A 451 5.26 -11.04 -2.64
CA LYS A 451 6.36 -12.00 -2.82
C LYS A 451 5.87 -13.45 -2.99
N ARG A 452 4.74 -13.82 -2.35
CA ARG A 452 4.12 -15.13 -2.57
C ARG A 452 3.34 -15.11 -3.90
N GLY A 453 3.68 -16.04 -4.80
CA GLY A 453 3.04 -16.19 -6.12
C GLY A 453 1.50 -16.19 -6.10
N GLY A 454 0.90 -15.84 -7.25
CA GLY A 454 -0.43 -15.24 -7.36
C GLY A 454 -1.64 -16.00 -6.79
N LYS A 455 -2.73 -15.23 -6.61
CA LYS A 455 -4.06 -15.58 -6.06
C LYS A 455 -4.63 -16.93 -6.56
N ILE A 456 -4.30 -17.30 -7.79
CA ILE A 456 -4.69 -18.58 -8.41
C ILE A 456 -4.12 -19.76 -7.61
N SER A 457 -2.86 -19.75 -7.19
CA SER A 457 -2.27 -20.83 -6.38
C SER A 457 -2.99 -21.02 -5.04
N HIS A 458 -3.42 -19.92 -4.41
CA HIS A 458 -4.19 -19.97 -3.16
C HIS A 458 -5.60 -20.54 -3.38
N ILE A 459 -6.31 -20.09 -4.41
CA ILE A 459 -7.64 -20.59 -4.80
C ILE A 459 -7.57 -22.08 -5.20
N TRP A 460 -6.55 -22.47 -5.95
CA TRP A 460 -6.31 -23.87 -6.31
C TRP A 460 -6.04 -24.73 -5.08
N ARG A 461 -5.30 -24.25 -4.06
CA ARG A 461 -5.12 -24.99 -2.78
C ARG A 461 -6.39 -25.05 -1.93
N LEU A 462 -7.26 -24.02 -2.04
CA LEU A 462 -8.56 -23.97 -1.39
C LEU A 462 -9.52 -25.01 -1.96
N PHE A 463 -9.59 -25.16 -3.29
CA PHE A 463 -10.40 -26.16 -3.96
C PHE A 463 -9.73 -27.54 -3.97
N PHE A 464 -8.45 -27.64 -4.26
CA PHE A 464 -7.68 -28.89 -4.40
C PHE A 464 -6.54 -28.91 -3.37
N THR A 465 -6.77 -29.64 -2.28
CA THR A 465 -5.79 -29.74 -1.20
C THR A 465 -4.78 -30.82 -1.56
N PRO A 466 -3.47 -30.53 -1.54
CA PRO A 466 -2.45 -31.51 -1.89
C PRO A 466 -2.62 -32.83 -1.14
N TYR A 467 -2.33 -33.95 -1.80
CA TYR A 467 -2.46 -35.29 -1.24
C TYR A 467 -1.78 -35.43 0.13
N ASP A 468 -0.59 -34.84 0.28
CA ASP A 468 0.18 -34.88 1.54
C ASP A 468 -0.50 -34.17 2.70
N VAL A 469 -1.37 -33.20 2.42
CA VAL A 469 -2.15 -32.52 3.44
C VAL A 469 -3.46 -33.28 3.68
N LEU A 470 -4.12 -33.75 2.61
CA LEU A 470 -5.42 -34.41 2.69
C LEU A 470 -5.34 -35.78 3.41
N LYS A 471 -4.22 -36.49 3.30
CA LYS A 471 -3.98 -37.78 3.98
C LYS A 471 -3.99 -37.69 5.52
N HIS A 472 -3.80 -36.50 6.09
CA HIS A 472 -3.91 -36.29 7.55
C HIS A 472 -5.37 -36.26 8.00
N SER A 473 -6.27 -35.70 7.18
CA SER A 473 -7.71 -35.63 7.48
C SER A 473 -8.50 -36.87 7.05
N TYR A 474 -7.97 -37.62 6.07
CA TYR A 474 -8.56 -38.87 5.57
C TYR A 474 -7.51 -39.99 5.59
N PRO A 475 -7.33 -40.68 6.73
CA PRO A 475 -6.31 -41.72 6.90
C PRO A 475 -6.41 -42.86 5.87
N ALA A 476 -7.61 -43.13 5.34
CA ALA A 476 -7.84 -44.09 4.26
C ALA A 476 -6.98 -43.81 3.00
N LEU A 477 -6.61 -42.54 2.76
CA LEU A 477 -5.73 -42.15 1.66
C LEU A 477 -4.31 -42.69 1.79
N LYS A 478 -3.85 -43.02 3.01
CA LYS A 478 -2.52 -43.62 3.23
C LYS A 478 -2.43 -45.03 2.65
N LYS A 479 -3.54 -45.79 2.70
CA LYS A 479 -3.62 -47.17 2.21
C LYS A 479 -4.15 -47.26 0.77
N HIS A 480 -5.07 -46.36 0.39
CA HIS A 480 -5.74 -46.39 -0.92
C HIS A 480 -5.71 -45.01 -1.58
N LYS A 481 -4.63 -44.75 -2.33
CA LYS A 481 -4.40 -43.45 -3.01
C LYS A 481 -5.50 -43.07 -4.00
N TRP A 482 -6.15 -44.06 -4.61
CA TRP A 482 -7.25 -43.86 -5.58
C TRP A 482 -8.52 -43.22 -4.97
N LEU A 483 -8.63 -43.20 -3.64
CA LEU A 483 -9.73 -42.52 -2.94
C LEU A 483 -9.57 -40.98 -2.90
N TYR A 484 -8.44 -40.44 -3.36
CA TYR A 484 -8.14 -39.00 -3.35
C TYR A 484 -9.23 -38.13 -4.00
N PRO A 485 -9.71 -38.38 -5.24
CA PRO A 485 -10.79 -37.60 -5.83
C PRO A 485 -12.09 -37.65 -5.00
N PHE A 486 -12.44 -38.83 -4.45
CA PHE A 486 -13.65 -39.00 -3.63
C PHE A 486 -13.57 -38.25 -2.30
N CYS A 487 -12.41 -38.30 -1.62
CA CYS A 487 -12.17 -37.56 -0.38
C CYS A 487 -12.20 -36.04 -0.59
N GLN A 488 -11.73 -35.58 -1.75
CA GLN A 488 -11.75 -34.17 -2.13
C GLN A 488 -13.18 -33.66 -2.33
N VAL A 489 -14.02 -34.45 -3.02
CA VAL A 489 -15.45 -34.18 -3.21
C VAL A 489 -16.20 -34.21 -1.88
N HIS A 490 -15.98 -35.22 -1.03
CA HIS A 490 -16.57 -35.30 0.30
C HIS A 490 -16.21 -34.07 1.16
N ARG A 491 -14.97 -33.59 1.07
CA ARG A 491 -14.53 -32.36 1.75
C ARG A 491 -15.27 -31.12 1.26
N TRP A 492 -15.58 -31.03 -0.03
CA TRP A 492 -16.40 -29.94 -0.58
C TRP A 492 -17.83 -29.99 -0.03
N PHE A 493 -18.46 -31.16 -0.03
CA PHE A 493 -19.79 -31.35 0.55
C PHE A 493 -19.83 -30.98 2.04
N LYS A 494 -18.88 -31.44 2.85
CA LYS A 494 -18.78 -31.05 4.27
C LYS A 494 -18.69 -29.53 4.45
N ARG A 495 -17.94 -28.83 3.58
CA ARG A 495 -17.80 -27.37 3.61
C ARG A 495 -19.03 -26.61 3.09
N LEU A 496 -19.80 -27.21 2.19
CA LEU A 496 -21.08 -26.70 1.70
C LEU A 496 -22.14 -26.67 2.82
N PHE A 497 -22.26 -27.75 3.59
CA PHE A 497 -23.25 -27.86 4.67
C PHE A 497 -22.89 -27.08 5.96
N GLN A 498 -21.63 -26.67 6.13
CA GLN A 498 -21.18 -25.87 7.28
C GLN A 498 -21.26 -24.34 7.05
N GLY A 499 -21.92 -23.87 5.98
CA GLY A 499 -22.04 -22.44 5.66
C GLY A 499 -20.73 -21.75 5.23
N CYS A 500 -19.61 -22.46 5.25
CA CYS A 500 -18.27 -21.95 4.90
C CYS A 500 -18.12 -21.65 3.40
N PHE A 501 -18.94 -22.27 2.56
CA PHE A 501 -18.93 -22.06 1.10
C PHE A 501 -19.40 -20.67 0.69
N LYS A 502 -20.35 -20.06 1.43
CA LYS A 502 -20.75 -18.65 1.25
C LYS A 502 -19.57 -17.70 1.53
N ARG A 503 -18.71 -18.03 2.50
CA ARG A 503 -17.49 -17.28 2.81
C ARG A 503 -16.48 -17.40 1.67
N LEU A 504 -16.28 -18.59 1.12
CA LEU A 504 -15.37 -18.86 -0.01
C LEU A 504 -15.81 -18.12 -1.29
N PHE A 505 -17.09 -18.18 -1.64
CA PHE A 505 -17.65 -17.46 -2.80
C PHE A 505 -17.62 -15.95 -2.61
N ARG A 506 -17.88 -15.45 -1.40
CA ARG A 506 -17.73 -14.03 -1.09
C ARG A 506 -16.29 -13.56 -1.21
N THR A 507 -15.32 -14.36 -0.76
CA THR A 507 -13.90 -14.08 -1.00
C THR A 507 -13.58 -14.12 -2.50
N MET A 508 -14.14 -15.06 -3.27
CA MET A 508 -13.95 -15.15 -4.72
C MET A 508 -14.56 -13.96 -5.48
N PHE A 509 -15.78 -13.52 -5.13
CA PHE A 509 -16.43 -12.33 -5.72
C PHE A 509 -15.75 -11.02 -5.31
N LEU A 510 -15.21 -10.93 -4.09
CA LEU A 510 -14.35 -9.81 -3.67
C LEU A 510 -13.00 -9.81 -4.40
N LEU A 511 -12.52 -10.98 -4.85
CA LEU A 511 -11.27 -11.14 -5.60
C LEU A 511 -11.43 -11.00 -7.12
N ASP A 512 -12.64 -11.16 -7.66
CA ASP A 512 -12.96 -11.01 -9.09
C ASP A 512 -13.39 -9.58 -9.47
N ALA A 513 -13.50 -8.69 -8.47
CA ALA A 513 -13.46 -7.25 -8.69
C ALA A 513 -12.04 -6.86 -9.16
N LYS A 514 -11.82 -6.96 -10.48
CA LYS A 514 -10.67 -6.33 -11.16
C LYS A 514 -10.77 -4.81 -10.99
N ASP A 515 -10.33 -4.32 -9.86
CA ASP A 515 -10.06 -2.90 -9.70
C ASP A 515 -8.62 -2.62 -10.10
N LYS A 516 -8.40 -1.50 -10.79
CA LYS A 516 -7.03 -1.06 -11.11
C LYS A 516 -6.26 -0.70 -9.84
N ASP A 517 -6.98 -0.55 -8.73
CA ASP A 517 -6.50 -0.07 -7.44
C ASP A 517 -6.29 -1.19 -6.38
N ASP A 518 -6.08 -2.45 -6.79
CA ASP A 518 -5.76 -3.54 -5.85
C ASP A 518 -4.40 -3.29 -5.16
N PRO A 519 -4.37 -3.02 -3.83
CA PRO A 519 -3.14 -2.66 -3.11
C PRO A 519 -2.05 -3.73 -3.21
N GLN A 520 -2.44 -5.00 -3.34
CA GLN A 520 -1.49 -6.11 -3.49
C GLN A 520 -0.83 -6.10 -4.87
N ARG A 521 -1.59 -5.74 -5.92
CA ARG A 521 -1.05 -5.65 -7.27
C ARG A 521 -0.13 -4.44 -7.41
N ILE A 522 -0.55 -3.28 -6.90
CA ILE A 522 0.29 -2.06 -6.88
C ILE A 522 1.60 -2.34 -6.14
N THR A 523 1.53 -2.94 -4.95
CA THR A 523 2.73 -3.27 -4.17
C THR A 523 3.62 -4.28 -4.91
N LYS A 524 3.04 -5.26 -5.60
CA LYS A 524 3.81 -6.24 -6.36
C LYS A 524 4.51 -5.63 -7.59
N GLU A 525 3.79 -4.81 -8.35
CA GLU A 525 4.35 -4.11 -9.51
C GLU A 525 5.45 -3.14 -9.07
N HIS A 526 5.22 -2.40 -7.98
CA HIS A 526 6.19 -1.50 -7.39
C HIS A 526 7.43 -2.22 -6.86
N LEU A 527 7.28 -3.33 -6.10
CA LEU A 527 8.44 -4.11 -5.64
C LEU A 527 9.27 -4.64 -6.81
N LYS A 528 8.61 -5.05 -7.91
CA LYS A 528 9.31 -5.49 -9.12
C LYS A 528 10.07 -4.34 -9.79
N GLU A 529 9.48 -3.15 -9.83
CA GLU A 529 10.14 -1.93 -10.33
C GLU A 529 11.38 -1.56 -9.49
N LEU A 530 11.32 -1.81 -8.18
CA LEU A 530 12.43 -1.62 -7.25
C LEU A 530 13.49 -2.74 -7.30
N GLY A 531 13.28 -3.79 -8.09
CA GLY A 531 14.22 -4.90 -8.26
C GLY A 531 14.05 -6.08 -7.29
N PHE A 532 12.91 -6.23 -6.62
CA PHE A 532 12.64 -7.29 -5.61
C PHE A 532 11.73 -8.45 -6.07
#